data_AF-A0A435Y288-F1
#
_entry.id   AF-A0A435Y288-F1
#
_cell.length_a   1.000
_cell.length_b   1.000
_cell.length_c   1.000
_cell.angle_alpha   90.00
_cell.angle_beta   90.00
_cell.angle_gamma   90.00
#
_symmetry.space_group_name_H-M   'P 1'
#
loop_
_entity.id
_entity.type
_entity.pdbx_description
1 polymer ?
#
loop_
_entity_poly.entity_id
_entity_poly.type
_entity_poly.pdbx_seq_one_letter_code
_entity_poly.pdbx_strand_id
1 'polypeptide(L)'
;MPSVTLRGLLARLPKAKLLMLKMDIEGAELEATRDCGKVLKDVPCIIVEPHDFMFPGRGCLTFVYSLLSGRKIDSLVNGENLIFIASELLAAPAASRRPTTEGKRALPVRAAKAVP
;
A
#
# COMPACT_ATOMS: atom_id res chain seq x y z
N MET A 1 -12.88 21.04 19.88
CA MET A 1 -11.73 21.22 18.97
C MET A 1 -12.28 21.36 17.54
N PRO A 2 -11.72 22.22 16.69
CA PRO A 2 -12.11 22.25 15.28
C PRO A 2 -11.65 20.97 14.56
N SER A 3 -12.52 20.39 13.74
CA SER A 3 -12.16 19.28 12.86
C SER A 3 -11.60 19.78 11.53
N VAL A 4 -10.79 18.95 10.87
CA VAL A 4 -10.26 19.23 9.53
C VAL A 4 -10.51 18.01 8.65
N THR A 5 -10.78 18.24 7.36
CA THR A 5 -10.97 17.14 6.41
C THR A 5 -9.63 16.58 5.96
N LEU A 6 -9.58 15.28 5.64
CA LEU A 6 -8.37 14.66 5.07
C LEU A 6 -7.93 15.37 3.79
N ARG A 7 -8.90 15.79 2.95
CA ARG A 7 -8.62 16.57 1.74
C ARG A 7 -7.94 17.91 2.07
N GLY A 8 -8.44 18.63 3.07
CA GLY A 8 -7.84 19.89 3.51
C GLY A 8 -6.42 19.69 4.05
N LEU A 9 -6.17 18.58 4.75
CA LEU A 9 -4.83 18.22 5.22
C LEU A 9 -3.88 17.93 4.05
N LEU A 10 -4.30 17.12 3.09
CA LEU A 10 -3.47 16.74 1.93
C LEU A 10 -3.22 17.91 0.98
N ALA A 11 -4.14 18.86 0.87
CA ALA A 11 -3.95 20.09 0.10
C ALA A 11 -2.76 20.93 0.61
N ARG A 12 -2.38 20.80 1.88
CA ARG A 12 -1.20 21.46 2.46
C ARG A 12 0.12 20.78 2.06
N LEU A 13 0.05 19.60 1.43
CA LEU A 13 1.18 18.78 1.02
C LEU A 13 1.10 18.44 -0.49
N PRO A 14 1.18 19.43 -1.40
CA PRO A 14 0.86 19.25 -2.82
C PRO A 14 1.83 18.34 -3.59
N LYS A 15 3.00 18.03 -3.04
CA LYS A 15 4.02 17.15 -3.64
C LYS A 15 4.18 15.83 -2.88
N ALA A 16 3.20 15.46 -2.06
CA ALA A 16 3.20 14.22 -1.31
C ALA A 16 2.20 13.22 -1.91
N LYS A 17 2.52 11.93 -1.76
CA LYS A 17 1.57 10.84 -2.03
C LYS A 17 1.19 10.21 -0.70
N LEU A 18 -0.09 9.97 -0.49
CA LEU A 18 -0.57 9.26 0.69
C LEU A 18 -0.24 7.76 0.54
N LEU A 19 0.70 7.29 1.36
CA LEU A 19 1.15 5.89 1.34
C LEU A 19 0.36 5.01 2.32
N MET A 20 0.01 5.57 3.48
CA MET A 20 -0.72 4.87 4.52
C MET A 20 -1.69 5.82 5.18
N LEU A 21 -2.90 5.34 5.45
CA LEU A 21 -3.88 6.01 6.29
C LEU A 21 -4.19 5.11 7.49
N LYS A 22 -3.93 5.56 8.72
CA LYS A 22 -4.54 4.97 9.93
C LYS A 22 -5.74 5.82 10.32
N MET A 23 -6.87 5.15 10.54
CA MET A 23 -8.10 5.71 11.05
C MET A 23 -8.40 5.10 12.40
N ASP A 24 -8.55 5.98 13.38
CA ASP A 24 -8.84 5.65 14.77
C ASP A 24 -9.62 6.86 15.32
N ILE A 25 -10.89 6.86 14.96
CA ILE A 25 -11.81 7.98 15.16
C ILE A 25 -13.02 7.39 15.88
N GLU A 26 -13.44 8.05 16.94
CA GLU A 26 -14.54 7.60 17.80
C GLU A 26 -15.85 8.24 17.33
N GLY A 27 -16.71 7.48 16.65
CA GLY A 27 -18.07 7.89 16.30
C GLY A 27 -18.22 8.92 15.19
N ALA A 28 -17.18 9.13 14.37
CA ALA A 28 -17.19 10.00 13.20
C ALA A 28 -16.51 9.38 11.97
N GLU A 29 -16.36 8.05 11.95
CA GLU A 29 -15.70 7.30 10.87
C GLU A 29 -16.48 7.43 9.55
N LEU A 30 -17.81 7.50 9.63
CA LEU A 30 -18.68 7.68 8.47
C LEU A 30 -18.43 9.04 7.82
N GLU A 31 -18.42 10.12 8.62
CA GLU A 31 -18.15 11.48 8.16
C GLU A 31 -16.73 11.60 7.61
N ALA A 32 -15.76 11.01 8.31
CA ALA A 32 -14.37 11.00 7.88
C ALA A 32 -14.20 10.29 6.54
N THR A 33 -14.85 9.14 6.32
CA THR A 33 -14.69 8.34 5.10
C THR A 33 -15.53 8.81 3.92
N ARG A 34 -16.71 9.40 4.16
CA ARG A 34 -17.59 9.91 3.09
C ARG A 34 -16.90 10.98 2.25
N ASP A 35 -16.22 11.92 2.89
CA ASP A 35 -15.55 13.05 2.22
C ASP A 35 -14.20 12.66 1.58
N CYS A 36 -13.70 11.48 1.91
CA CYS A 36 -12.43 10.97 1.42
C CYS A 36 -12.48 10.50 -0.04
N GLY A 37 -13.64 10.05 -0.55
CA GLY A 37 -13.89 9.79 -1.97
C GLY A 37 -12.71 9.18 -2.77
N LYS A 38 -12.37 9.79 -3.92
CA LYS A 38 -11.26 9.35 -4.81
C LYS A 38 -9.87 9.37 -4.15
N VAL A 39 -9.68 10.11 -3.05
CA VAL A 39 -8.36 10.29 -2.43
C VAL A 39 -7.82 8.99 -1.87
N LEU A 40 -8.70 8.11 -1.39
CA LEU A 40 -8.32 6.82 -0.82
C LEU A 40 -8.21 5.70 -1.85
N LYS A 41 -8.67 5.94 -3.08
CA LYS A 41 -8.66 4.93 -4.15
C LYS A 41 -7.25 4.40 -4.42
N ASP A 42 -6.27 5.30 -4.37
CA ASP A 42 -4.87 5.00 -4.72
C ASP A 42 -3.99 4.81 -3.48
N VAL A 43 -4.57 4.83 -2.28
CA VAL A 43 -3.83 4.59 -1.03
C VAL A 43 -3.56 3.10 -0.90
N PRO A 44 -2.29 2.68 -0.83
CA PRO A 44 -1.96 1.27 -0.87
C PRO A 44 -2.09 0.57 0.50
N CYS A 45 -2.19 1.32 1.60
CA CYS A 45 -2.42 0.75 2.93
C CYS A 45 -3.43 1.60 3.73
N ILE A 46 -4.52 0.99 4.16
CA ILE A 46 -5.53 1.60 5.02
C ILE A 46 -5.65 0.74 6.27
N ILE A 47 -5.46 1.34 7.44
CA ILE A 47 -5.62 0.72 8.74
C ILE A 47 -6.82 1.40 9.40
N VAL A 48 -7.77 0.62 9.89
CA VAL A 48 -8.94 1.15 10.59
C VAL A 48 -9.15 0.41 11.89
N GLU A 49 -9.36 1.16 12.95
CA GLU A 49 -9.84 0.69 14.25
C GLU A 49 -11.35 0.99 14.30
N PRO A 50 -12.21 -0.02 14.07
CA PRO A 50 -13.64 0.22 13.92
C PRO A 50 -14.32 0.36 15.27
N HIS A 51 -14.97 1.52 15.50
CA HIS A 51 -15.86 1.71 16.64
C HIS A 51 -17.33 1.52 16.29
N ASP A 52 -17.62 0.82 15.19
CA ASP A 52 -18.97 0.47 14.73
C ASP A 52 -19.79 -0.28 15.82
N PHE A 53 -19.13 -0.94 16.77
CA PHE A 53 -19.80 -1.59 17.91
C PHE A 53 -20.55 -0.58 18.81
N MET A 54 -20.13 0.69 18.83
CA MET A 54 -20.84 1.75 19.55
C MET A 54 -22.10 2.20 18.81
N PHE A 55 -22.19 1.95 17.50
CA PHE A 55 -23.31 2.41 16.66
C PHE A 55 -23.79 1.35 15.63
N PRO A 56 -24.32 0.20 16.08
CA PRO A 56 -24.79 -0.84 15.17
C PRO A 56 -25.81 -0.33 14.15
N GLY A 57 -25.67 -0.76 12.89
CA GLY A 57 -26.58 -0.39 11.79
C GLY A 57 -26.22 0.91 11.05
N ARG A 58 -25.21 1.67 11.51
CA ARG A 58 -24.74 2.87 10.80
C ARG A 58 -23.80 2.58 9.64
N GLY A 59 -23.17 1.40 9.64
CA GLY A 59 -22.28 0.95 8.58
C GLY A 59 -21.12 1.93 8.34
N CYS A 60 -20.41 2.35 9.39
CA CYS A 60 -19.42 3.42 9.27
C CYS A 60 -18.25 3.04 8.35
N LEU A 61 -17.94 1.74 8.23
CA LEU A 61 -16.94 1.24 7.29
C LEU A 61 -17.44 0.99 5.85
N THR A 62 -18.72 1.21 5.53
CA THR A 62 -19.28 0.91 4.19
C THR A 62 -18.48 1.58 3.07
N PHE A 63 -18.06 2.82 3.27
CA PHE A 63 -17.25 3.55 2.28
C PHE A 63 -15.84 2.97 2.15
N VAL A 64 -15.21 2.55 3.26
CA VAL A 64 -13.90 1.88 3.22
C VAL A 64 -13.99 0.62 2.36
N TYR A 65 -14.94 -0.27 2.64
CA TYR A 65 -15.12 -1.49 1.84
C TYR A 65 -15.45 -1.19 0.38
N SER A 66 -16.26 -0.17 0.11
CA SER A 66 -16.57 0.25 -1.26
C SER A 66 -15.33 0.72 -2.03
N LEU A 67 -14.39 1.39 -1.37
CA LEU A 67 -13.12 1.85 -1.95
C LEU A 67 -12.14 0.71 -2.26
N LEU A 68 -12.27 -0.42 -1.57
CA LEU A 68 -11.44 -1.61 -1.78
C LEU A 68 -11.98 -2.50 -2.91
N SER A 69 -13.24 -2.31 -3.31
CA SER A 69 -13.89 -3.12 -4.35
C SER A 69 -13.11 -3.11 -5.67
N GLY A 70 -12.87 -4.31 -6.23
CA GLY A 70 -12.12 -4.50 -7.48
C GLY A 70 -10.60 -4.43 -7.35
N ARG A 71 -10.05 -4.22 -6.15
CA ARG A 71 -8.60 -4.21 -5.88
C ARG A 71 -8.14 -5.57 -5.34
N LYS A 72 -6.88 -5.91 -5.60
CA LYS A 72 -6.20 -7.03 -4.93
C LYS A 72 -5.65 -6.54 -3.59
N ILE A 73 -6.34 -6.88 -2.52
CA ILE A 73 -6.06 -6.42 -1.16
C ILE A 73 -5.91 -7.63 -0.25
N ASP A 74 -4.83 -7.67 0.49
CA ASP A 74 -4.71 -8.53 1.66
C ASP A 74 -5.35 -7.82 2.86
N SER A 75 -6.24 -8.52 3.54
CA SER A 75 -6.90 -8.05 4.75
C SER A 75 -6.30 -8.79 5.94
N LEU A 76 -5.68 -8.05 6.86
CA LEU A 76 -5.07 -8.57 8.07
C LEU A 76 -5.81 -8.02 9.29
N VAL A 77 -5.83 -8.79 10.37
CA VAL A 77 -6.36 -8.38 11.66
C VAL A 77 -5.22 -8.40 12.67
N ASN A 78 -5.02 -7.30 13.39
CA ASN A 78 -4.03 -7.23 14.46
C ASN A 78 -4.59 -6.44 15.65
N GLY A 79 -4.96 -7.16 16.70
CA GLY A 79 -5.72 -6.59 17.81
C GLY A 79 -7.03 -5.98 17.31
N GLU A 80 -7.25 -4.70 17.59
CA GLU A 80 -8.44 -3.93 17.18
C GLU A 80 -8.31 -3.34 15.77
N ASN A 81 -7.18 -3.54 15.10
CA ASN A 81 -6.94 -2.97 13.78
C ASN A 81 -7.32 -3.94 12.65
N LEU A 82 -8.14 -3.45 11.74
CA LEU A 82 -8.32 -4.00 10.39
C LEU A 82 -7.32 -3.33 9.45
N ILE A 83 -6.47 -4.11 8.82
CA ILE A 83 -5.41 -3.63 7.92
C ILE A 83 -5.72 -4.10 6.51
N PHE A 84 -5.90 -3.16 5.60
CA PHE A 84 -6.11 -3.39 4.17
C PHE A 84 -4.87 -2.93 3.40
N ILE A 85 -4.11 -3.86 2.84
CA ILE A 85 -2.89 -3.55 2.11
C ILE A 85 -2.92 -4.11 0.70
N ALA A 86 -2.45 -3.32 -0.26
CA ALA A 86 -2.33 -3.75 -1.66
C ALA A 86 -1.42 -4.97 -1.75
N SER A 87 -1.95 -6.06 -2.33
CA SER A 87 -1.25 -7.35 -2.36
C SER A 87 0.09 -7.26 -3.09
N GLU A 88 0.24 -6.37 -4.06
CA GLU A 88 1.54 -6.15 -4.74
C GLU A 88 2.65 -5.66 -3.80
N LEU A 89 2.33 -5.03 -2.67
CA LEU A 89 3.32 -4.58 -1.69
C LEU A 89 3.80 -5.72 -0.78
N LEU A 90 2.96 -6.73 -0.58
CA LEU A 90 3.30 -7.92 0.20
C LEU A 90 3.89 -9.03 -0.66
N ALA A 91 3.56 -9.05 -1.95
CA ALA A 91 4.19 -9.94 -2.90
C ALA A 91 5.71 -9.70 -2.84
N ALA A 92 6.46 -10.73 -2.45
CA ALA A 92 7.91 -10.67 -2.48
C ALA A 92 8.34 -10.15 -3.86
N PRO A 93 9.30 -9.20 -3.93
CA PRO A 93 9.80 -8.75 -5.23
C PRO A 93 10.22 -10.01 -5.97
N ALA A 94 9.57 -10.28 -7.11
CA ALA A 94 9.88 -11.43 -7.96
C ALA A 94 11.39 -11.43 -8.09
N ALA A 95 12.04 -12.43 -7.47
CA ALA A 95 13.45 -12.40 -7.10
C ALA A 95 14.21 -11.64 -8.17
N SER A 96 14.61 -10.40 -7.83
CA SER A 96 15.31 -9.53 -8.77
C SER A 96 16.50 -10.35 -9.24
N ARG A 97 16.39 -10.91 -10.46
CA ARG A 97 17.46 -11.66 -11.08
C ARG A 97 18.51 -10.58 -11.35
N ARG A 98 19.35 -10.32 -10.34
CA ARG A 98 20.65 -9.71 -10.59
C ARG A 98 21.24 -10.56 -11.71
N PRO A 99 21.57 -9.99 -12.87
CA PRO A 99 22.35 -10.73 -13.84
C PRO A 99 23.64 -11.10 -13.11
N THR A 100 23.79 -12.39 -12.79
CA THR A 100 25.04 -12.94 -12.31
C THR A 100 26.03 -12.77 -13.44
N THR A 101 26.87 -11.74 -13.36
CA THR A 101 28.10 -11.65 -14.14
C THR A 101 29.07 -12.70 -13.63
N GLU A 102 28.80 -13.97 -13.95
CA GLU A 102 29.79 -15.04 -13.86
C GLU A 102 29.71 -15.86 -15.14
N GLY A 103 30.68 -15.63 -16.02
CA GLY A 103 30.83 -16.42 -17.23
C GLY A 103 31.79 -15.83 -18.25
N LYS A 104 33.04 -16.31 -18.18
CA LYS A 104 34.06 -16.39 -19.25
C LYS A 104 34.99 -15.19 -19.45
N ARG A 105 36.06 -15.14 -18.62
CA ARG A 105 37.40 -14.86 -19.15
C ARG A 105 38.06 -16.21 -19.49
N ALA A 106 37.95 -16.63 -20.75
CA ALA A 106 38.87 -17.60 -21.32
C ALA A 106 40.05 -16.82 -21.92
N LEU A 107 41.26 -17.06 -21.39
CA LEU A 107 42.49 -16.55 -21.97
C LEU A 107 42.75 -17.26 -23.31
N PRO A 108 43.15 -16.55 -24.39
CA PRO A 108 43.57 -17.21 -25.61
C PRO A 108 44.95 -17.85 -25.41
N VAL A 109 45.04 -19.16 -25.66
CA VAL A 109 46.29 -19.90 -25.76
C VAL A 109 47.04 -19.42 -27.00
N ARG A 110 48.26 -18.91 -26.83
CA ARG A 110 49.14 -18.49 -27.93
C ARG A 110 49.51 -19.70 -28.79
N ALA A 111 49.33 -19.57 -30.10
CA ALA A 111 49.83 -20.49 -31.09
C ALA A 111 51.36 -20.43 -31.18
N ALA A 112 52.03 -21.58 -31.04
CA ALA A 112 53.41 -21.75 -31.48
C ALA A 112 53.40 -22.50 -32.82
N LYS A 113 53.74 -21.78 -33.89
CA LYS A 113 54.08 -22.37 -35.19
C LYS A 113 55.54 -22.81 -35.11
N ALA A 114 55.82 -24.09 -35.33
CA ALA A 114 57.12 -24.56 -35.77
C ALA A 114 56.95 -25.03 -37.22
N VAL A 115 57.70 -24.40 -38.13
CA VAL A 115 57.86 -24.82 -39.53
C VAL A 115 59.20 -25.55 -39.61
N PRO A 116 59.31 -26.68 -40.34
CA PRO A 116 60.58 -27.38 -40.55
C PRO A 116 61.56 -26.60 -41.43
#